data_AF-A0A0F8ZLY8-F1
#
_entry.id   AF-A0A0F8ZLY8-F1
#
_cell.length_a   1.000
_cell.length_b   1.000
_cell.length_c   1.000
_cell.angle_alpha   90.00
_cell.angle_beta   90.00
_cell.angle_gamma   90.00
#
_symmetry.space_group_name_H-M   'P 1'
#
loop_
_entity.id
_entity.type
_entity.pdbx_description
1 polymer ?
#
loop_
_entity_poly.entity_id
_entity_poly.type
_entity_poly.pdbx_seq_one_letter_code
_entity_poly.pdbx_strand_id
1 'polypeptide(L)'
;MPQLGDVKTGKELGYRNHWSQFLWCACRDCGREAWVVLIKGSPKNDRCSKCAGKAKRGKLNPMWKRERWVGKDGYVWVRLYPEDFYGSMASKSNSVLEHRLVMAKHLGRPLHTWEMVHHKGIRHIGIENRSDNLSDNLKLTMKGSHSRE
;
A
#
# COMPACT_ATOMS: atom_id res chain seq x y z
N MET A 1 -20.49 10.91 35.07
CA MET A 1 -19.84 10.41 33.84
C MET A 1 -19.82 11.56 32.85
N PRO A 2 -18.75 11.71 32.03
CA PRO A 2 -18.73 12.71 30.97
C PRO A 2 -19.82 12.43 29.92
N GLN A 3 -20.35 13.48 29.30
CA GLN A 3 -21.29 13.42 28.18
C GLN A 3 -20.57 13.73 26.87
N LEU A 4 -21.08 13.20 25.76
CA LEU A 4 -20.55 13.52 24.43
C LEU A 4 -20.64 15.03 24.18
N GLY A 5 -19.52 15.64 23.84
CA GLY A 5 -19.42 17.08 23.67
C GLY A 5 -18.82 17.82 24.87
N ASP A 6 -18.65 17.15 26.03
CA ASP A 6 -17.99 17.77 27.18
C ASP A 6 -16.58 18.24 26.81
N VAL A 7 -16.23 19.45 27.26
CA VAL A 7 -14.88 20.02 27.10
C VAL A 7 -14.26 20.23 28.47
N LYS A 8 -13.04 19.71 28.65
CA LYS A 8 -12.23 19.92 29.85
C LYS A 8 -10.80 20.27 29.51
N THR A 9 -10.16 21.06 30.34
CA THR A 9 -8.72 21.30 30.28
C THR A 9 -7.95 20.05 30.71
N GLY A 10 -6.71 19.90 30.22
CA GLY A 10 -5.84 18.84 30.71
C GLY A 10 -5.59 18.92 32.23
N LYS A 11 -5.65 20.13 32.81
CA LYS A 11 -5.55 20.35 34.25
C LYS A 11 -6.67 19.64 35.02
N GLU A 12 -7.92 19.79 34.58
CA GLU A 12 -9.10 19.15 35.20
C GLU A 12 -9.09 17.62 35.06
N LEU A 13 -8.41 17.11 34.03
CA LEU A 13 -8.27 15.67 33.78
C LEU A 13 -7.03 15.05 34.45
N GLY A 14 -6.19 15.85 35.11
CA GLY A 14 -4.92 15.38 35.69
C GLY A 14 -3.87 14.98 34.63
N TYR A 15 -3.96 15.52 33.41
CA TYR A 15 -3.00 15.26 32.34
C TYR A 15 -1.78 16.16 32.44
N ARG A 16 -0.62 15.64 32.01
CA ARG A 16 0.65 16.41 31.97
C ARG A 16 0.53 17.68 31.13
N ASN A 17 -0.16 17.58 29.98
CA ASN A 17 -0.43 18.72 29.11
C ASN A 17 -1.68 19.46 29.60
N HIS A 18 -1.50 20.32 30.60
CA HIS A 18 -2.57 21.03 31.27
C HIS A 18 -3.17 22.19 30.44
N TRP A 19 -2.45 22.71 29.45
CA TRP A 19 -2.87 23.85 28.61
C TRP A 19 -3.83 23.47 27.49
N SER A 20 -3.82 22.20 27.07
CA SER A 20 -4.71 21.74 26.00
C SER A 20 -6.12 21.50 26.52
N GLN A 21 -7.11 21.83 25.69
CA GLN A 21 -8.48 21.40 25.89
C GLN A 21 -8.68 20.00 25.31
N PHE A 22 -9.56 19.23 25.91
CA PHE A 22 -9.94 17.89 25.53
C PHE A 22 -11.45 17.83 25.40
N LEU A 23 -11.92 17.19 24.34
CA LEU A 23 -13.31 16.91 24.04
C LEU A 23 -13.61 15.45 24.35
N TRP A 24 -14.68 15.17 25.08
CA TRP A 24 -15.21 13.82 25.19
C TRP A 24 -16.00 13.50 23.93
N CYS A 25 -15.49 12.59 23.10
CA CYS A 25 -16.14 12.22 21.85
C CYS A 25 -16.08 10.71 21.57
N ALA A 26 -17.01 10.24 20.75
CA ALA A 26 -17.07 8.86 20.29
C ALA A 26 -16.30 8.66 18.98
N CYS A 27 -15.61 7.54 18.85
CA CYS A 27 -14.98 7.12 17.60
C CYS A 27 -16.06 6.91 16.51
N ARG A 28 -15.89 7.56 15.36
CA ARG A 28 -16.81 7.41 14.21
C ARG A 28 -17.02 5.97 13.74
N ASP A 29 -16.01 5.10 13.86
CA ASP A 29 -16.08 3.74 13.32
C ASP A 29 -16.57 2.69 14.35
N CYS A 30 -16.31 2.89 15.65
CA CYS A 30 -16.59 1.85 16.65
C CYS A 30 -17.29 2.34 17.92
N GLY A 31 -17.68 3.61 17.99
CA GLY A 31 -18.43 4.18 19.11
C GLY A 31 -17.66 4.34 20.43
N ARG A 32 -16.41 3.88 20.53
CA ARG A 32 -15.61 4.03 21.76
C ARG A 32 -15.42 5.50 22.09
N GLU A 33 -15.80 5.87 23.31
CA GLU A 33 -15.68 7.21 23.85
C GLU A 33 -14.31 7.43 24.52
N ALA A 34 -13.76 8.63 24.36
CA ALA A 34 -12.52 9.05 25.03
C ALA A 34 -12.37 10.58 25.04
N TRP A 35 -11.51 11.07 25.95
CA TRP A 35 -10.99 12.44 25.88
C TRP A 35 -9.98 12.54 24.73
N VAL A 36 -10.29 13.36 23.74
CA VAL A 36 -9.42 13.65 22.59
C VAL A 36 -9.04 15.13 22.61
N VAL A 37 -7.78 15.45 22.29
CA VAL A 37 -7.33 16.84 22.20
C VAL A 37 -8.23 17.63 21.25
N LEU A 38 -8.75 18.77 21.70
CA LEU A 38 -9.53 19.71 20.91
C LEU A 38 -8.60 20.67 20.18
N ILE A 39 -8.76 20.81 18.87
CA ILE A 39 -7.99 21.73 18.02
C ILE A 39 -8.97 22.51 17.15
N LYS A 40 -8.95 23.85 17.25
CA LYS A 40 -9.82 24.74 16.46
C LYS A 40 -11.30 24.34 16.48
N GLY A 41 -11.81 23.97 17.66
CA GLY A 41 -13.21 23.57 17.85
C GLY A 41 -13.58 22.17 17.36
N SER A 42 -12.62 21.35 16.95
CA SER A 42 -12.86 19.97 16.51
C SER A 42 -11.91 18.97 17.19
N PRO A 43 -12.29 17.70 17.37
CA PRO A 43 -11.39 16.70 17.90
C PRO A 43 -10.21 16.50 16.93
N LYS A 44 -8.98 16.45 17.47
CA LYS A 44 -7.76 16.18 16.70
C LYS A 44 -7.86 14.90 15.87
N ASN A 45 -8.53 13.89 16.41
CA ASN A 45 -8.84 12.65 15.71
C ASN A 45 -10.31 12.29 15.96
N ASP A 46 -11.08 12.05 14.91
CA ASP A 46 -12.46 11.55 14.96
C ASP A 46 -12.55 10.01 15.12
N ARG A 47 -11.39 9.33 15.07
CA ARG A 47 -11.24 7.88 15.21
C ARG A 47 -10.31 7.53 16.36
N CYS A 48 -10.62 6.45 17.08
CA CYS A 48 -9.70 5.87 18.06
C CYS A 48 -8.45 5.28 17.36
N SER A 49 -7.36 5.12 18.11
CA SER A 49 -6.08 4.61 17.59
C SER A 49 -6.20 3.27 16.85
N LYS A 50 -7.03 2.35 17.36
CA LYS A 50 -7.27 1.03 16.75
C LYS A 50 -7.92 1.17 15.37
N CYS A 51 -8.98 1.99 15.26
CA CYS A 51 -9.74 2.17 14.03
C CYS A 51 -8.96 3.02 13.01
N ALA A 52 -8.29 4.09 13.46
CA ALA A 52 -7.35 4.86 12.63
C ALA A 52 -6.23 3.97 12.06
N GLY A 53 -5.71 3.03 12.85
CA GLY A 53 -4.71 2.06 12.39
C GLY A 53 -5.25 1.06 11.35
N LYS A 54 -6.55 0.72 11.38
CA LYS A 54 -7.18 -0.11 10.33
C LYS A 54 -7.29 0.64 9.00
N ALA A 55 -7.70 1.90 9.04
CA ALA A 55 -7.82 2.74 7.84
C ALA A 55 -6.48 2.99 7.11
N LYS A 56 -5.35 2.83 7.80
CA LYS A 56 -4.00 2.98 7.23
C LYS A 56 -3.43 1.68 6.64
N ARG A 57 -4.19 0.58 6.60
CA ARG A 57 -3.73 -0.73 6.13
C ARG A 57 -4.36 -1.12 4.81
N GLY A 58 -3.60 -1.87 4.01
CA GLY A 58 -4.09 -2.46 2.77
C GLY A 58 -4.62 -1.43 1.78
N LYS A 59 -5.63 -1.83 1.02
CA LYS A 59 -6.30 -1.03 -0.03
C LYS A 59 -6.85 0.31 0.46
N LEU A 60 -7.05 0.48 1.77
CA LEU A 60 -7.60 1.70 2.36
C LEU A 60 -6.54 2.76 2.67
N ASN A 61 -5.24 2.45 2.56
CA ASN A 61 -4.18 3.40 2.89
C ASN A 61 -4.11 4.53 1.84
N PRO A 62 -4.42 5.80 2.20
CA PRO A 62 -4.45 6.91 1.25
C PRO A 62 -3.07 7.31 0.72
N MET A 63 -1.98 6.82 1.32
CA MET A 63 -0.63 7.00 0.77
C MET A 63 -0.40 6.12 -0.47
N TRP A 64 -1.21 5.08 -0.68
CA TRP A 64 -1.03 4.11 -1.76
C TRP A 64 -1.79 4.56 -3.02
N LYS A 65 -1.52 5.79 -3.47
CA LYS A 65 -2.24 6.46 -4.56
C LYS A 65 -2.01 5.87 -5.96
N ARG A 66 -1.01 5.01 -6.13
CA ARG A 66 -0.64 4.42 -7.43
C ARG A 66 -0.56 2.91 -7.33
N GLU A 67 -1.43 2.23 -8.05
CA GLU A 67 -1.43 0.77 -8.19
C GLU A 67 -0.47 0.29 -9.29
N ARG A 68 -0.13 1.18 -10.23
CA ARG A 68 0.78 0.93 -11.36
C ARG A 68 1.62 2.17 -11.65
N TRP A 69 2.92 2.03 -11.87
CA TRP A 69 3.81 3.15 -12.25
C TRP A 69 5.04 2.67 -13.03
N VAL A 70 5.65 3.56 -13.82
CA VAL A 70 6.94 3.31 -14.49
C VAL A 70 8.08 3.73 -13.56
N GLY A 71 9.02 2.83 -13.33
CA GLY A 71 10.23 3.09 -12.56
C GLY A 71 11.25 3.91 -13.37
N LYS A 72 12.26 4.44 -12.69
CA LYS A 72 13.37 5.16 -13.37
C LYS A 72 14.18 4.26 -14.31
N ASP A 73 14.05 2.95 -14.14
CA ASP A 73 14.67 1.90 -14.94
C ASP A 73 13.84 1.51 -16.19
N GLY A 74 12.70 2.16 -16.41
CA GLY A 74 11.78 1.90 -17.53
C GLY A 74 10.84 0.71 -17.29
N TYR A 75 10.97 -0.01 -16.17
CA TYR A 75 10.07 -1.13 -15.86
C TYR A 75 8.76 -0.62 -15.26
N VAL A 76 7.67 -1.30 -15.63
CA VAL A 76 6.39 -1.08 -14.97
C VAL A 76 6.32 -1.89 -13.68
N TRP A 77 5.98 -1.21 -12.60
CA TRP A 77 5.74 -1.77 -11.28
C TRP A 77 4.24 -1.79 -10.99
N VAL A 78 3.77 -2.88 -10.39
CA VAL A 78 2.39 -3.07 -9.94
C VAL A 78 2.40 -3.35 -8.45
N ARG A 79 1.47 -2.73 -7.72
CA ARG A 79 1.27 -2.97 -6.29
C ARG A 79 0.51 -4.29 -6.09
N LEU A 80 1.02 -5.14 -5.20
CA LEU A 80 0.35 -6.37 -4.76
C LEU A 80 0.21 -6.34 -3.25
N TYR A 81 -0.97 -6.70 -2.77
CA TYR A 81 -1.28 -6.84 -1.36
C TYR A 81 -0.81 -8.22 -0.85
N PRO A 82 -0.40 -8.34 0.43
CA PRO A 82 0.00 -9.64 1.00
C PRO A 82 -1.06 -10.73 0.86
N GLU A 83 -2.34 -10.34 0.82
CA GLU A 83 -3.48 -11.22 0.66
C GLU A 83 -3.76 -11.62 -0.80
N ASP A 84 -3.08 -11.01 -1.78
CA ASP A 84 -3.25 -11.39 -3.19
C ASP A 84 -2.61 -12.76 -3.46
N PHE A 85 -3.19 -13.54 -4.37
CA PHE A 85 -2.68 -14.87 -4.76
C PHE A 85 -1.20 -14.85 -5.22
N TYR A 86 -0.77 -13.76 -5.87
CA TYR A 86 0.62 -13.55 -6.30
C TYR A 86 1.47 -12.76 -5.28
N GLY A 87 0.95 -12.53 -4.07
CA GLY A 87 1.58 -11.69 -3.04
C GLY A 87 2.98 -12.16 -2.64
N SER A 88 3.27 -13.46 -2.76
CA SER A 88 4.60 -14.03 -2.52
C SER A 88 5.69 -13.52 -3.49
N MET A 89 5.30 -12.96 -4.64
CA MET A 89 6.21 -12.33 -5.60
C MET A 89 6.50 -10.86 -5.29
N ALA A 90 5.78 -10.26 -4.35
CA ALA A 90 5.92 -8.85 -4.02
C ALA A 90 7.23 -8.58 -3.25
N SER A 91 7.84 -7.43 -3.55
CA SER A 91 8.95 -6.89 -2.77
C SER A 91 8.47 -6.44 -1.38
N LYS A 92 9.42 -6.06 -0.50
CA LYS A 92 9.13 -5.46 0.82
C LYS A 92 8.23 -4.21 0.74
N SER A 93 8.14 -3.58 -0.42
CA SER A 93 7.29 -2.42 -0.69
C SER A 93 5.93 -2.78 -1.28
N ASN A 94 5.50 -4.04 -1.17
CA ASN A 94 4.23 -4.55 -1.71
C ASN A 94 4.11 -4.25 -3.21
N SER A 95 5.16 -4.55 -3.97
CA SER A 95 5.22 -4.28 -5.40
C SER A 95 5.97 -5.35 -6.17
N VAL A 96 5.51 -5.65 -7.37
CA VAL A 96 6.11 -6.62 -8.30
C VAL A 96 6.32 -5.96 -9.65
N LEU A 97 7.29 -6.46 -10.41
CA LEU A 97 7.45 -6.07 -11.81
C LEU A 97 6.29 -6.63 -12.65
N GLU A 98 5.68 -5.80 -13.48
CA GLU A 98 4.49 -6.16 -14.24
C GLU A 98 4.75 -7.33 -15.19
N HIS A 99 5.89 -7.36 -15.90
CA HIS A 99 6.24 -8.48 -16.79
C HIS A 99 6.30 -9.82 -16.03
N ARG A 100 6.82 -9.83 -14.80
CA ARG A 100 6.82 -11.04 -13.95
C ARG A 100 5.39 -11.44 -13.61
N LEU A 101 4.53 -10.48 -13.25
CA LEU A 101 3.15 -10.73 -12.90
C LEU A 101 2.32 -11.25 -14.10
N VAL A 102 2.51 -10.69 -15.29
CA VAL A 102 1.85 -11.17 -16.51
C VAL A 102 2.24 -12.62 -16.80
N MET A 103 3.54 -12.95 -16.71
CA MET A 103 4.00 -14.32 -16.90
C MET A 103 3.44 -15.28 -15.82
N ALA A 104 3.41 -14.86 -14.55
CA ALA A 104 2.82 -15.64 -13.47
C ALA A 104 1.33 -15.94 -13.73
N LYS A 105 0.57 -14.93 -14.16
CA LYS A 105 -0.84 -15.08 -14.54
C LYS A 105 -1.03 -16.02 -15.72
N HIS A 106 -0.17 -15.92 -16.72
CA HIS A 106 -0.19 -16.81 -17.87
C HIS A 106 0.07 -18.28 -17.48
N LEU A 107 0.97 -18.52 -16.52
CA LEU A 107 1.26 -19.86 -15.99
C LEU A 107 0.27 -20.33 -14.91
N GLY A 108 -0.59 -19.45 -14.40
CA GLY A 108 -1.52 -19.75 -13.31
C GLY A 108 -0.86 -20.01 -11.95
N ARG A 109 0.41 -19.61 -11.75
CA ARG A 109 1.13 -19.80 -10.48
C ARG A 109 2.14 -18.67 -10.20
N PRO A 110 2.50 -18.42 -8.93
CA PRO A 110 3.62 -17.55 -8.62
C PRO A 110 4.94 -18.03 -9.26
N LEU A 111 5.76 -17.08 -9.69
CA LEU A 111 7.11 -17.37 -10.15
C LEU A 111 8.06 -17.55 -8.97
N HIS A 112 8.94 -18.52 -9.08
CA HIS A 112 10.08 -18.69 -8.18
C HIS A 112 11.11 -17.57 -8.37
N THR A 113 12.00 -17.45 -7.39
CA THR A 113 13.05 -16.41 -7.38
C THR A 113 14.13 -16.63 -8.46
N TRP A 114 14.32 -17.87 -8.92
CA TRP A 114 15.25 -18.24 -9.99
C TRP A 114 14.64 -18.20 -11.39
N GLU A 115 13.32 -18.04 -11.49
CA GLU A 115 12.62 -17.84 -12.75
C GLU A 115 12.74 -16.37 -13.17
N MET A 116 13.42 -16.14 -14.28
CA MET A 116 13.61 -14.81 -14.87
C MET A 116 12.66 -14.63 -16.04
N VAL A 117 12.19 -13.41 -16.25
CA VAL A 117 11.30 -13.07 -17.36
C VAL A 117 11.98 -11.97 -18.16
N HIS A 118 12.25 -12.26 -19.42
CA HIS A 118 12.90 -11.33 -20.35
C HIS A 118 11.90 -10.87 -21.40
N HIS A 119 12.03 -9.61 -21.81
CA HIS A 119 11.40 -9.11 -23.02
C HIS A 119 12.17 -9.62 -24.25
N LYS A 120 11.46 -10.07 -25.29
CA LYS A 120 12.06 -10.62 -26.51
C LYS A 120 12.69 -9.55 -27.40
N GLY A 121 12.21 -8.31 -27.34
CA GLY A 121 12.79 -7.19 -28.09
C GLY A 121 11.84 -6.00 -28.26
N ILE A 122 12.33 -4.92 -28.87
CA ILE A 122 11.50 -3.76 -29.23
C ILE A 122 10.61 -4.16 -30.42
N ARG A 123 9.29 -4.09 -30.24
CA ARG A 123 8.31 -4.43 -31.29
C ARG A 123 7.70 -3.21 -31.97
N HIS A 124 7.73 -2.06 -31.30
CA HIS A 124 7.14 -0.81 -31.77
C HIS A 124 8.14 0.33 -31.67
N ILE A 125 8.26 1.10 -32.75
CA ILE A 125 9.10 2.30 -32.79
C ILE A 125 8.52 3.31 -31.78
N GLY A 126 9.35 3.76 -30.83
CA GLY A 126 8.97 4.75 -29.81
C GLY A 126 8.44 4.18 -28.50
N ILE A 127 8.28 2.85 -28.35
CA ILE A 127 7.94 2.21 -27.06
C ILE A 127 9.19 1.59 -26.45
N GLU A 128 9.50 1.96 -25.21
CA GLU A 128 10.59 1.32 -24.47
C GLU A 128 10.25 -0.16 -24.19
N ASN A 129 11.15 -1.07 -24.60
CA ASN A 129 10.97 -2.52 -24.48
C ASN A 129 10.53 -2.96 -23.07
N ARG A 130 11.07 -2.32 -22.02
CA ARG A 130 10.83 -2.66 -20.61
C ARG A 130 9.40 -2.36 -20.13
N SER A 131 8.63 -1.61 -20.92
CA SER A 131 7.24 -1.24 -20.64
C SER A 131 6.21 -2.06 -21.42
N ASP A 132 6.63 -2.79 -22.47
CA ASP A 132 5.77 -3.66 -23.27
C ASP A 132 5.62 -5.05 -22.63
N ASN A 133 4.64 -5.18 -21.73
CA ASN A 133 4.43 -6.38 -20.93
C ASN A 133 3.38 -7.33 -21.54
N LEU A 134 3.13 -7.28 -22.85
CA LEU A 134 2.28 -8.25 -23.53
C LEU A 134 2.91 -9.65 -23.48
N SER A 135 2.11 -10.68 -23.20
CA SER A 135 2.61 -12.04 -22.94
C SER A 135 3.45 -12.61 -24.08
N ASP A 136 3.14 -12.24 -25.33
CA ASP A 136 3.87 -12.69 -26.51
C ASP A 136 5.26 -12.03 -26.66
N ASN A 137 5.51 -10.87 -26.04
CA ASN A 137 6.83 -10.24 -25.92
C ASN A 137 7.63 -10.78 -24.72
N LEU A 138 7.08 -11.66 -23.89
CA LEU A 138 7.76 -12.17 -22.70
C LEU A 138 8.28 -13.60 -22.90
N LYS A 139 9.45 -13.89 -22.33
CA LYS A 139 10.07 -15.23 -22.31
C LYS A 139 10.53 -15.56 -20.90
N LEU A 140 10.09 -16.71 -20.40
CA LEU A 140 10.61 -17.28 -19.15
C LEU A 140 11.98 -17.92 -19.41
N THR A 141 12.97 -17.59 -18.59
CA THR A 141 14.32 -18.18 -18.63
C THR A 141 14.74 -18.60 -17.22
N MET A 142 15.72 -19.50 -17.13
CA MET A 142 16.30 -19.92 -15.86
C MET A 142 17.70 -19.32 -15.69
N LYS A 143 18.05 -18.93 -14.47
CA LYS A 143 19.41 -18.50 -14.14
C LYS A 143 20.41 -19.63 -14.50
N GLY A 144 21.27 -19.40 -15.50
CA GLY A 144 22.21 -20.40 -16.04
C GLY A 144 21.90 -20.89 -17.46
N SER A 145 20.77 -20.50 -18.05
CA SER A 145 20.37 -20.85 -19.42
C SER A 145 20.44 -19.63 -20.35
N HIS A 146 21.65 -19.14 -20.63
CA HIS A 146 21.91 -18.27 -21.76
C HIS A 146 22.97 -18.91 -22.65
N SER A 147 22.56 -19.84 -23.51
CA SER A 147 23.23 -20.05 -24.78
C SER A 147 22.85 -18.88 -25.69
N ARG A 148 23.86 -18.09 -26.09
CA ARG A 148 23.75 -17.13 -27.19
C ARG A 148 23.48 -17.92 -28.46
N GLU A 149 22.45 -17.54 -29.21
CA GLU A 149 22.39 -17.77 -30.67
C GLU A 149 22.93 -16.51 -31.35
#